data_AF-A0AA51IR02-F1
#
_entry.id   AF-A0AA51IR02-F1
#
_cell.length_a   1.000
_cell.length_b   1.000
_cell.length_c   1.000
_cell.angle_alpha   90.00
_cell.angle_beta   90.00
_cell.angle_gamma   90.00
#
_symmetry.space_group_name_H-M   'P 1'
#
loop_
_entity.id
_entity.type
_entity.pdbx_description
1 polymer ?
#
loop_
_entity_poly.entity_id
_entity_poly.type
_entity_poly.pdbx_seq_one_letter_code
_entity_poly.pdbx_strand_id
1 'polypeptide(L)'
;HEPHNMSVGLGVLGGIITFLVVEKTVRLFSGGHGHSHSDKKKNEDKAKKSKKEKKEIKIAGYLNLAADFTHNFTDGLAIGASFVAGQNIGLVTTVTILLHEIPHEIGDFAILVQSGCSRGKAMMLQLLTAFGAVSGTVLSIYLRGSGEGIVSSLILPFTAGGFIYIA
;
A
#
# COMPACT_ATOMS: atom_id res chain seq x y z
N HIS A 1 -33.98 1.59 13.52
CA HIS A 1 -33.00 2.17 12.56
C HIS A 1 -31.63 1.80 13.07
N GLU A 2 -31.07 0.74 12.50
CA GLU A 2 -29.94 0.01 13.10
C GLU A 2 -28.60 0.75 12.91
N PRO A 3 -27.87 1.06 13.99
CA PRO A 3 -26.57 1.75 13.92
C PRO A 3 -25.51 0.96 13.13
N HIS A 4 -25.69 -0.35 12.92
CA HIS A 4 -24.80 -1.20 12.12
C HIS A 4 -24.64 -0.73 10.67
N ASN A 5 -25.70 -0.22 10.03
CA ASN A 5 -25.63 0.16 8.61
C ASN A 5 -24.77 1.41 8.36
N MET A 6 -24.76 2.33 9.32
CA MET A 6 -23.97 3.57 9.19
C MET A 6 -22.49 3.33 9.48
N SER A 7 -22.17 2.46 10.45
CA SER A 7 -20.78 2.07 10.73
C SER A 7 -20.13 1.34 9.55
N VAL A 8 -20.88 0.45 8.88
CA VAL A 8 -20.38 -0.24 7.67
C VAL A 8 -20.08 0.76 6.56
N GLY A 9 -21.00 1.69 6.27
CA GLY A 9 -20.78 2.73 5.26
C GLY A 9 -19.57 3.64 5.59
N LEU A 10 -19.41 4.01 6.87
CA LEU A 10 -18.25 4.78 7.33
C LEU A 10 -16.95 4.01 7.20
N GLY A 11 -16.95 2.69 7.45
CA GLY A 11 -15.79 1.83 7.22
C GLY A 11 -15.36 1.85 5.75
N VAL A 12 -16.29 1.58 4.82
CA VAL A 12 -16.01 1.61 3.36
C VAL A 12 -15.44 2.96 2.93
N LEU A 13 -16.09 4.06 3.33
CA LEU A 13 -15.61 5.41 3.01
C LEU A 13 -14.22 5.68 3.61
N GLY A 14 -13.99 5.23 4.84
CA GLY A 14 -12.69 5.30 5.49
C GLY A 14 -11.60 4.61 4.67
N GLY A 15 -11.88 3.39 4.18
CA GLY A 15 -10.97 2.64 3.31
C GLY A 15 -10.61 3.40 2.03
N ILE A 16 -11.63 3.88 1.31
CA ILE A 16 -11.45 4.68 0.09
C ILE A 16 -10.61 5.94 0.36
N ILE A 17 -10.95 6.69 1.42
CA ILE A 17 -10.26 7.94 1.75
C ILE A 17 -8.81 7.67 2.13
N THR A 18 -8.54 6.64 2.94
CA THR A 18 -7.18 6.29 3.34
C THR A 18 -6.31 5.98 2.13
N PHE A 19 -6.78 5.14 1.21
CA PHE A 19 -6.01 4.81 0.01
C PHE A 19 -5.84 6.01 -0.93
N LEU A 20 -6.88 6.84 -1.08
CA LEU A 20 -6.78 8.08 -1.83
C LEU A 20 -5.74 9.03 -1.24
N VAL A 21 -5.73 9.20 0.08
CA VAL A 21 -4.74 10.03 0.77
C VAL A 21 -3.34 9.48 0.59
N VAL A 22 -3.14 8.17 0.72
CA VAL A 22 -1.85 7.52 0.50
C VAL A 22 -1.38 7.77 -0.93
N GLU A 23 -2.21 7.49 -1.93
CA GLU A 23 -1.88 7.73 -3.34
C GLU A 23 -1.62 9.22 -3.63
N LYS A 24 -2.42 10.13 -3.09
CA LYS A 24 -2.21 11.57 -3.27
C LYS A 24 -0.93 12.04 -2.61
N THR A 25 -0.63 11.56 -1.41
CA THR A 25 0.60 11.88 -0.68
C THR A 25 1.81 11.39 -1.48
N VAL A 26 1.74 10.15 -1.94
CA VAL A 26 2.68 9.52 -2.88
C VAL A 26 2.92 10.43 -4.09
N ARG A 27 1.86 10.78 -4.82
CA ARG A 27 1.94 11.63 -6.02
C ARG A 27 2.44 13.04 -5.72
N LEU A 28 2.09 13.63 -4.58
CA LEU A 28 2.52 14.97 -4.18
C LEU A 28 4.03 14.99 -3.91
N PHE A 29 4.56 13.96 -3.24
CA PHE A 29 5.99 13.81 -3.00
C PHE A 29 6.78 13.49 -4.28
N SER A 30 6.17 12.83 -5.26
CA SER A 30 6.75 12.65 -6.61
C SER A 30 6.63 13.87 -7.52
N GLY A 31 5.64 14.74 -7.30
CA GLY A 31 5.18 15.75 -8.28
C GLY A 31 5.77 17.15 -8.13
N GLY A 32 6.65 17.42 -7.18
CA GLY A 32 7.27 18.74 -7.06
C GLY A 32 8.42 18.92 -8.06
N HIS A 33 8.19 19.59 -9.21
CA HIS A 33 9.01 20.68 -9.80
C HIS A 33 8.79 20.87 -11.32
N GLY A 34 7.92 21.82 -11.68
CA GLY A 34 8.00 22.64 -12.91
C GLY A 34 7.74 24.10 -12.51
N HIS A 35 8.39 25.14 -13.01
CA HIS A 35 9.15 25.39 -14.23
C HIS A 35 10.28 26.40 -13.93
N SER A 36 11.40 26.32 -14.66
CA SER A 36 12.30 27.47 -14.82
C SER A 36 12.73 27.53 -16.28
N HIS A 37 12.29 28.59 -16.96
CA HIS A 37 12.84 29.03 -18.25
C HIS A 37 14.25 29.57 -18.02
N SER A 38 15.26 29.02 -18.70
CA SER A 38 16.41 29.81 -19.11
C SER A 38 17.19 29.14 -20.23
N ASP A 39 17.47 29.95 -21.24
CA ASP A 39 18.28 29.67 -22.41
C ASP A 39 19.76 29.38 -22.08
N LYS A 40 20.40 28.58 -22.95
CA LYS A 40 21.86 28.40 -23.16
C LYS A 40 22.68 27.62 -22.11
N LYS A 41 22.91 26.30 -22.33
CA LYS A 41 24.24 25.62 -22.35
C LYS A 41 24.15 24.09 -22.64
N LYS A 42 24.27 23.69 -23.90
CA LYS A 42 24.02 22.32 -24.43
C LYS A 42 24.84 21.13 -23.88
N ASN A 43 25.83 21.31 -22.98
CA ASN A 43 26.61 20.19 -22.41
C ASN A 43 26.51 20.02 -20.89
N GLU A 44 26.25 21.09 -20.13
CA GLU A 44 26.01 20.98 -18.68
C GLU A 44 24.57 20.52 -18.37
N ASP A 45 23.63 20.80 -19.28
CA ASP A 45 22.21 20.46 -19.13
C ASP A 45 21.95 18.95 -19.21
N LYS A 46 22.73 18.18 -19.98
CA LYS A 46 22.58 16.71 -20.05
C LYS A 46 22.98 16.02 -18.75
N ALA A 47 24.05 16.49 -18.09
CA ALA A 47 24.50 15.96 -16.81
C ALA A 47 23.55 16.34 -15.66
N LYS A 48 22.97 17.55 -15.70
CA LYS A 48 21.94 17.98 -14.73
C LYS A 48 20.62 17.24 -14.94
N LYS A 49 20.20 17.02 -16.19
CA LYS A 49 18.98 16.27 -16.54
C LYS A 49 19.09 14.79 -16.16
N SER A 50 20.22 14.14 -16.42
CA SER A 50 20.42 12.73 -16.02
C SER A 50 20.52 12.54 -14.49
N LYS A 51 21.08 13.53 -13.77
CA LYS A 51 21.05 13.52 -12.29
C LYS A 51 19.64 13.74 -11.74
N LYS A 52 18.83 14.60 -12.38
CA LYS A 52 17.42 14.83 -12.01
C LYS A 52 16.58 13.57 -12.24
N GLU A 53 16.69 12.94 -13.42
CA GLU A 53 16.03 11.66 -13.72
C GLU A 53 16.42 10.56 -12.73
N LYS A 54 17.72 10.37 -12.45
CA LYS A 54 18.16 9.38 -11.44
C LYS A 54 17.61 9.65 -10.03
N LYS A 55 17.39 10.92 -9.68
CA LYS A 55 16.79 11.30 -8.40
C LYS A 55 15.28 11.01 -8.38
N GLU A 56 14.58 11.32 -9.47
CA GLU A 56 13.14 11.03 -9.63
C GLU A 56 12.86 9.52 -9.60
N ILE A 57 13.62 8.70 -10.30
CA ILE A 57 13.43 7.23 -10.29
C ILE A 57 13.72 6.66 -8.88
N LYS A 58 14.70 7.20 -8.15
CA LYS A 58 14.94 6.82 -6.75
C LYS A 58 13.79 7.20 -5.82
N ILE A 59 13.20 8.38 -6.00
CA ILE A 59 12.02 8.80 -5.22
C ILE A 59 10.87 7.86 -5.51
N ALA A 60 10.60 7.55 -6.78
CA ALA A 60 9.57 6.60 -7.18
C ALA A 60 9.76 5.22 -6.52
N GLY A 61 11.00 4.72 -6.42
CA GLY A 61 11.28 3.44 -5.75
C GLY A 61 10.97 3.43 -4.25
N TYR A 62 11.35 4.48 -3.50
CA TYR A 62 11.00 4.57 -2.07
C TYR A 62 9.50 4.77 -1.83
N LEU A 63 8.86 5.46 -2.75
CA LEU A 63 7.44 5.72 -2.69
C LEU A 63 6.62 4.46 -2.97
N ASN A 64 7.09 3.65 -3.92
CA ASN A 64 6.57 2.31 -4.18
C ASN A 64 6.59 1.46 -2.91
N LEU A 65 7.71 1.48 -2.19
CA LEU A 65 7.88 0.76 -0.93
C LEU A 65 6.87 1.18 0.16
N ALA A 66 6.57 2.48 0.24
CA ALA A 66 5.59 2.99 1.21
C ALA A 66 4.15 2.60 0.84
N ALA A 67 3.83 2.63 -0.46
CA ALA A 67 2.54 2.15 -0.96
C ALA A 67 2.37 0.66 -0.70
N ASP A 68 3.40 -0.13 -1.02
CA ASP A 68 3.43 -1.57 -0.82
C ASP A 68 3.31 -1.97 0.66
N PHE A 69 4.02 -1.30 1.58
CA PHE A 69 3.82 -1.51 3.03
C PHE A 69 2.37 -1.28 3.46
N THR A 70 1.72 -0.25 2.91
CA THR A 70 0.33 0.08 3.23
C THR A 70 -0.63 -0.97 2.68
N HIS A 71 -0.38 -1.46 1.47
CA HIS A 71 -1.14 -2.54 0.84
C HIS A 71 -1.04 -3.84 1.66
N ASN A 72 0.19 -4.25 1.95
CA ASN A 72 0.50 -5.38 2.81
C ASN A 72 -0.21 -5.26 4.16
N PHE A 73 -0.20 -4.08 4.78
CA PHE A 73 -0.91 -3.83 6.04
C PHE A 73 -2.42 -4.10 5.93
N THR A 74 -3.06 -3.64 4.86
CA THR A 74 -4.49 -3.86 4.66
C THR A 74 -4.83 -5.30 4.32
N ASP A 75 -3.96 -6.01 3.61
CA ASP A 75 -4.10 -7.45 3.41
C ASP A 75 -4.02 -8.21 4.72
N GLY A 76 -3.07 -7.83 5.57
CA GLY A 76 -2.98 -8.31 6.95
C GLY A 76 -4.28 -8.10 7.73
N LEU A 77 -4.87 -6.89 7.64
CA LEU A 77 -6.16 -6.61 8.27
C LEU A 77 -7.27 -7.54 7.76
N ALA A 78 -7.34 -7.77 6.44
CA ALA A 78 -8.30 -8.70 5.83
C ALA A 78 -8.10 -10.15 6.29
N ILE A 79 -6.86 -10.64 6.31
CA ILE A 79 -6.52 -11.99 6.80
C ILE A 79 -6.94 -12.13 8.25
N GLY A 80 -6.54 -11.21 9.12
CA GLY A 80 -6.93 -11.25 10.52
C GLY A 80 -8.46 -11.22 10.69
N ALA A 81 -9.15 -10.32 9.96
CA ALA A 81 -10.59 -10.14 10.10
C ALA A 81 -11.38 -11.35 9.59
N SER A 82 -10.91 -11.98 8.52
CA SER A 82 -11.52 -13.20 7.97
C SER A 82 -11.36 -14.39 8.91
N PHE A 83 -10.22 -14.55 9.59
CA PHE A 83 -10.07 -15.58 10.64
C PHE A 83 -10.94 -15.33 11.87
N VAL A 84 -11.23 -14.06 12.19
CA VAL A 84 -12.23 -13.73 13.21
C VAL A 84 -13.64 -14.12 12.76
N ALA A 85 -13.97 -13.90 11.49
CA ALA A 85 -15.25 -14.29 10.91
C ALA A 85 -15.43 -15.83 10.80
N GLY A 86 -14.34 -16.57 10.57
CA GLY A 86 -14.33 -18.02 10.65
C GLY A 86 -13.13 -18.67 9.95
N GLN A 87 -12.75 -19.86 10.41
CA GLN A 87 -11.56 -20.60 9.93
C GLN A 87 -11.55 -20.78 8.40
N ASN A 88 -12.69 -21.20 7.82
CA ASN A 88 -12.79 -21.44 6.38
C ASN A 88 -12.67 -20.14 5.57
N ILE A 89 -13.24 -19.04 6.07
CA ILE A 89 -13.14 -17.72 5.42
C ILE A 89 -11.69 -17.25 5.48
N GLY A 90 -11.05 -17.35 6.64
CA GLY A 90 -9.64 -17.00 6.84
C GLY A 90 -8.71 -17.75 5.89
N LEU A 91 -8.88 -19.06 5.74
CA LEU A 91 -8.07 -19.86 4.81
C LEU A 91 -8.25 -19.42 3.35
N VAL A 92 -9.50 -19.23 2.90
CA VAL A 92 -9.80 -18.78 1.53
C VAL A 92 -9.25 -17.37 1.27
N THR A 93 -9.42 -16.44 2.22
CA THR A 93 -8.88 -15.08 2.13
C THR A 93 -7.37 -15.08 2.07
N THR A 94 -6.70 -15.87 2.91
CA THR A 94 -5.23 -15.99 2.90
C THR A 94 -4.72 -16.49 1.56
N VAL A 95 -5.32 -17.55 1.01
CA VAL A 95 -4.93 -18.08 -0.31
C VAL A 95 -5.19 -17.05 -1.40
N THR A 96 -6.34 -16.39 -1.38
CA THR A 96 -6.69 -15.34 -2.35
C THR A 96 -5.68 -14.20 -2.36
N ILE A 97 -5.28 -13.74 -1.17
CA ILE A 97 -4.28 -12.68 -1.00
C ILE A 97 -2.91 -13.13 -1.48
N LEU A 98 -2.45 -14.31 -1.03
CA LEU A 98 -1.17 -14.86 -1.49
C LEU A 98 -1.08 -14.97 -3.01
N LEU A 99 -2.19 -15.31 -3.68
CA LEU A 99 -2.23 -15.41 -5.13
C LEU A 99 -2.11 -14.07 -5.85
N HIS A 100 -2.63 -12.97 -5.29
CA HIS A 100 -2.48 -11.64 -5.89
C HIS A 100 -1.21 -10.89 -5.46
N GLU A 101 -0.61 -11.28 -4.33
CA GLU A 101 0.65 -10.71 -3.85
C GLU A 101 1.85 -11.17 -4.70
N ILE A 102 1.87 -12.41 -5.19
CA ILE A 102 3.00 -12.90 -6.02
C ILE A 102 3.21 -12.01 -7.27
N PRO A 103 2.18 -11.71 -8.09
CA PRO A 103 2.33 -10.75 -9.19
C PRO A 103 2.70 -9.33 -8.74
N HIS A 104 2.11 -8.87 -7.63
CA HIS A 104 2.31 -7.52 -7.11
C HIS A 104 3.77 -7.29 -6.68
N GLU A 105 4.32 -8.15 -5.83
CA GLU A 105 5.70 -8.06 -5.36
C GLU A 105 6.74 -8.19 -6.49
N ILE A 106 6.45 -8.98 -7.53
CA ILE A 106 7.32 -9.09 -8.71
C ILE A 106 7.41 -7.73 -9.45
N GLY A 107 6.28 -7.01 -9.55
CA GLY A 107 6.23 -5.67 -10.12
C GLY A 107 7.04 -4.66 -9.30
N ASP A 108 6.83 -4.67 -7.98
CA ASP A 108 7.53 -3.78 -7.04
C ASP A 108 9.03 -4.01 -7.01
N PHE A 109 9.44 -5.28 -7.03
CA PHE A 109 10.84 -5.67 -7.18
C PHE A 109 11.45 -5.09 -8.46
N ALA A 110 10.73 -5.13 -9.59
CA ALA A 110 11.21 -4.58 -10.85
C ALA A 110 11.39 -3.05 -10.76
N ILE A 111 10.45 -2.34 -10.13
CA ILE A 111 10.54 -0.88 -9.90
C ILE A 111 11.76 -0.53 -9.05
N LEU A 112 12.00 -1.28 -7.96
CA LEU A 112 13.15 -1.07 -7.09
C LEU A 112 14.48 -1.30 -7.82
N VAL A 113 14.59 -2.37 -8.61
CA VAL A 113 15.79 -2.62 -9.44
C VAL A 113 15.98 -1.52 -10.47
N GLN A 114 14.91 -1.05 -11.12
CA GLN A 114 14.96 0.06 -12.08
C GLN A 114 15.36 1.39 -11.42
N SER A 115 15.02 1.59 -10.14
CA SER A 115 15.46 2.73 -9.32
C SER A 115 16.94 2.71 -8.93
N GLY A 116 17.65 1.64 -9.28
CA GLY A 116 19.09 1.47 -9.03
C GLY A 116 19.40 0.75 -7.72
N CYS A 117 18.44 0.04 -7.11
CA CYS A 117 18.75 -0.92 -6.06
C CYS A 117 19.38 -2.18 -6.65
N SER A 118 20.34 -2.77 -5.93
CA SER A 118 20.81 -4.12 -6.26
C SER A 118 19.70 -5.14 -5.99
N ARG A 119 19.72 -6.28 -6.69
CA ARG A 119 18.70 -7.34 -6.54
C ARG A 119 18.53 -7.77 -5.08
N GLY A 120 19.64 -8.01 -4.36
CA GLY A 120 19.58 -8.38 -2.94
C GLY A 120 18.98 -7.29 -2.05
N LYS A 121 19.28 -6.01 -2.32
CA LYS A 121 18.68 -4.90 -1.57
C LYS A 121 17.19 -4.76 -1.87
N ALA A 122 16.78 -4.89 -3.13
CA ALA A 122 15.37 -4.84 -3.52
C ALA A 122 14.56 -5.95 -2.85
N MET A 123 15.08 -7.19 -2.81
CA MET A 123 14.44 -8.28 -2.07
C MET A 123 14.32 -7.99 -0.56
N MET A 124 15.38 -7.47 0.07
CA MET A 124 15.34 -7.15 1.50
C MET A 124 14.33 -6.03 1.82
N LEU A 125 14.20 -5.06 0.93
CA LEU A 125 13.21 -3.98 1.08
C LEU A 125 11.77 -4.51 0.95
N GLN A 126 11.48 -5.41 0.00
CA GLN A 126 10.17 -6.07 -0.08
C GLN A 126 9.88 -6.96 1.13
N LEU A 127 10.87 -7.70 1.63
CA LEU A 127 10.69 -8.45 2.89
C LEU A 127 10.38 -7.52 4.07
N LEU A 128 10.81 -6.25 4.03
CA LEU A 128 10.49 -5.27 5.06
C LEU A 128 9.02 -4.81 4.96
N THR A 129 8.43 -4.77 3.76
CA THR A 129 7.03 -4.37 3.57
C THR A 129 6.06 -5.44 4.06
N ALA A 130 6.45 -6.72 4.03
CA ALA A 130 5.70 -7.84 4.61
C ALA A 130 5.44 -7.70 6.13
N PHE A 131 6.23 -6.91 6.87
CA PHE A 131 5.90 -6.57 8.27
C PHE A 131 4.59 -5.78 8.39
N GLY A 132 4.19 -5.06 7.33
CA GLY A 132 2.87 -4.45 7.20
C GLY A 132 1.79 -5.50 7.39
N ALA A 133 1.81 -6.59 6.62
CA ALA A 133 0.82 -7.67 6.71
C ALA A 133 0.76 -8.35 8.08
N VAL A 134 1.92 -8.60 8.69
CA VAL A 134 1.97 -9.14 10.06
C VAL A 134 1.32 -8.16 11.06
N SER A 135 1.67 -6.88 10.99
CA SER A 135 1.14 -5.87 11.90
C SER A 135 -0.37 -5.63 11.72
N GLY A 136 -0.87 -5.66 10.48
CA GLY A 136 -2.31 -5.58 10.19
C GLY A 136 -3.07 -6.78 10.72
N THR A 137 -2.52 -7.99 10.55
CA THR A 137 -3.13 -9.23 11.09
C THR A 137 -3.21 -9.17 12.62
N VAL A 138 -2.11 -8.80 13.28
CA VAL A 138 -2.06 -8.65 14.73
C VAL A 138 -3.05 -7.61 15.21
N LEU A 139 -3.13 -6.45 14.55
CA LEU A 139 -4.08 -5.39 14.91
C LEU A 139 -5.53 -5.87 14.78
N SER A 140 -5.86 -6.55 13.69
CA SER A 140 -7.21 -7.08 13.46
C SER A 140 -7.63 -8.09 14.53
N ILE A 141 -6.72 -9.02 14.89
CA ILE A 141 -6.96 -10.00 15.95
C ILE A 141 -7.04 -9.32 17.32
N TYR A 142 -6.18 -8.33 17.59
CA TYR A 142 -6.21 -7.57 18.84
C TYR A 142 -7.54 -6.85 19.03
N LEU A 143 -8.06 -6.22 17.98
CA LEU A 143 -9.34 -5.50 18.00
C LEU A 143 -10.55 -6.42 18.22
N ARG A 144 -10.45 -7.73 17.92
CA ARG A 144 -11.46 -8.72 18.34
C ARG A 144 -11.65 -8.73 19.85
N GLY A 145 -10.55 -8.65 20.61
CA GLY A 145 -10.58 -8.67 22.08
C GLY A 145 -11.28 -7.45 22.70
N SER A 146 -11.44 -6.36 21.94
CA SER A 146 -12.16 -5.15 22.33
C SER A 146 -13.66 -5.18 22.00
N GLY A 147 -14.16 -6.24 21.37
CA GLY A 147 -15.58 -6.47 21.06
C GLY A 147 -15.79 -6.99 19.63
N GLU A 148 -16.53 -8.10 19.48
CA GLU A 148 -16.75 -8.79 18.19
C GLU A 148 -17.35 -7.89 17.10
N GLY A 149 -18.10 -6.85 17.47
CA GLY A 149 -18.74 -5.93 16.53
C GLY A 149 -17.79 -5.01 15.74
N ILE A 150 -16.58 -4.72 16.25
CA ILE A 150 -15.65 -3.77 15.60
C ILE A 150 -15.08 -4.35 14.30
N VAL A 151 -14.71 -5.63 14.32
CA VAL A 151 -14.12 -6.29 13.16
C VAL A 151 -15.12 -6.34 12.00
N SER A 152 -16.35 -6.76 12.27
CA SER A 152 -17.40 -6.87 11.26
C SER A 152 -17.96 -5.53 10.80
N SER A 153 -18.06 -4.53 11.69
CA SER A 153 -18.72 -3.26 11.36
C SER A 153 -17.76 -2.20 10.83
N LEU A 154 -16.44 -2.33 11.06
CA LEU A 154 -15.46 -1.31 10.67
C LEU A 154 -14.27 -1.88 9.89
N ILE A 155 -13.64 -2.97 10.34
CA ILE A 155 -12.43 -3.49 9.66
C ILE A 155 -12.78 -4.10 8.31
N LEU A 156 -13.73 -5.05 8.25
CA LEU A 156 -14.12 -5.67 6.98
C LEU A 156 -14.60 -4.63 5.95
N PRO A 157 -15.48 -3.66 6.30
CA PRO A 157 -15.89 -2.62 5.36
C PRO A 157 -14.75 -1.68 4.98
N PHE A 158 -13.85 -1.34 5.91
CA PHE A 158 -12.66 -0.55 5.62
C PHE A 158 -11.75 -1.23 4.59
N THR A 159 -11.45 -2.51 4.78
CA THR A 159 -10.59 -3.24 3.84
C THR A 159 -11.28 -3.42 2.48
N ALA A 160 -12.60 -3.67 2.47
CA ALA A 160 -13.38 -3.71 1.24
C ALA A 160 -13.35 -2.38 0.47
N GLY A 161 -13.48 -1.24 1.16
CA GLY A 161 -13.35 0.09 0.55
C GLY A 161 -11.97 0.34 -0.04
N GLY A 162 -10.92 -0.14 0.64
CA GLY A 162 -9.55 -0.09 0.12
C GLY A 162 -9.38 -0.91 -1.16
N PHE A 163 -9.86 -2.15 -1.18
CA PHE A 163 -9.81 -2.99 -2.39
C PHE A 163 -10.62 -2.39 -3.54
N ILE A 164 -11.78 -1.79 -3.28
CA ILE A 164 -12.58 -1.10 -4.31
C ILE A 164 -11.80 0.07 -4.94
N TYR A 165 -10.99 0.77 -4.15
CA TYR A 165 -10.19 1.89 -4.67
C TYR A 165 -9.04 1.42 -5.57
N ILE A 166 -8.45 0.27 -5.25
CA ILE A 166 -7.26 -0.26 -5.94
C ILE A 166 -7.63 -1.13 -7.16
N ALA A 167 -8.80 -1.78 -7.15
CA ALA A 167 -9.30 -2.65 -8.21
C ALA A 167 -9.59 -1.90 -9.53
#